data_AF-P26947-F1
#
_entry.id   AF-P26947-F1
#
_cell.length_a   1.000
_cell.length_b   1.000
_cell.length_c   1.000
_cell.angle_alpha   90.00
_cell.angle_beta   90.00
_cell.angle_gamma   90.00
#
_symmetry.space_group_name_H-M   'P 1'
#
loop_
_entity.id
_entity.type
_entity.pdbx_description
1 polymer ?
#
loop_
_entity_poly.entity_id
_entity_poly.type
_entity_poly.pdbx_seq_one_letter_code
_entity_poly.pdbx_strand_id
1 'polypeptide(L)'
;MRNFGIILAHTYKNRLMSKAFLISTVITLAFMLVLTNMDPYVNMLRGTSEAFSAAVAGADSIQVSPFDEPIQPSTSFSRRIARNTSLILMEESHLAATQDASGGAWYVEHLTDEIIVCKFKVILILNSVREYTDVIADSIFKLSRGH
;
A
#
# COMPACT_ATOMS: atom_id res chain seq x y z
N MET A 1 2.00 12.12 -13.14
CA MET A 1 1.84 12.34 -11.68
C MET A 1 1.17 13.66 -11.30
N ARG A 2 1.35 14.77 -12.04
CA ARG A 2 0.84 16.10 -11.65
C ARG A 2 -0.70 16.21 -11.48
N ASN A 3 -1.47 15.42 -12.24
CA ASN A 3 -2.94 15.40 -12.12
C ASN A 3 -3.45 14.41 -11.07
N PHE A 4 -2.58 13.53 -10.56
CA PHE A 4 -2.99 12.46 -9.66
C PHE A 4 -3.48 13.00 -8.32
N GLY A 5 -2.80 14.00 -7.76
CA GLY A 5 -3.21 14.63 -6.50
C GLY A 5 -4.59 15.29 -6.60
N ILE A 6 -4.93 15.87 -7.77
CA ILE A 6 -6.25 16.44 -8.02
C ILE A 6 -7.32 15.34 -8.11
N ILE A 7 -7.01 14.23 -8.78
CA ILE A 7 -7.90 13.06 -8.86
C ILE A 7 -8.15 12.49 -7.46
N LEU A 8 -7.10 12.32 -6.64
CA LEU A 8 -7.24 11.80 -5.28
C LEU A 8 -8.05 12.76 -4.40
N ALA A 9 -7.77 14.06 -4.45
CA ALA A 9 -8.52 15.06 -3.69
C ALA A 9 -10.00 15.13 -4.13
N HIS A 10 -10.26 15.06 -5.44
CA HIS A 10 -11.61 15.00 -5.98
C HIS A 10 -12.33 13.71 -5.56
N THR A 11 -11.63 12.57 -5.61
CA THR A 11 -12.16 11.25 -5.22
C THR A 11 -12.38 11.14 -3.71
N TYR A 12 -11.55 11.80 -2.90
CA TYR A 12 -11.75 11.85 -1.45
C TYR A 12 -12.94 12.73 -1.07
N LYS A 13 -13.11 13.86 -1.77
CA LYS A 13 -14.21 14.81 -1.52
C LYS A 13 -15.55 14.30 -2.02
N ASN A 14 -15.58 13.62 -3.17
CA ASN A 14 -16.75 12.89 -3.64
C ASN A 14 -16.79 11.52 -2.96
N ARG A 15 -17.63 11.35 -1.92
CA ARG A 15 -17.89 10.09 -1.18
C ARG A 15 -18.38 8.89 -2.04
N LEU A 16 -18.13 8.88 -3.35
CA LEU A 16 -18.69 7.95 -4.32
C LEU A 16 -18.04 6.56 -4.28
N MET A 17 -16.81 6.41 -3.77
CA MET A 17 -16.10 5.12 -3.84
C MET A 17 -15.83 4.51 -2.46
N SER A 18 -16.00 3.18 -2.38
CA SER A 18 -15.77 2.35 -1.19
C SER A 18 -14.34 2.50 -0.65
N LYS A 19 -14.14 2.30 0.66
CA LYS A 19 -12.83 2.32 1.33
C LYS A 19 -11.78 1.46 0.61
N ALA A 20 -12.21 0.35 0.01
CA ALA A 20 -11.35 -0.55 -0.76
C ALA A 20 -10.67 0.13 -1.96
N PHE A 21 -11.37 1.02 -2.67
CA PHE A 21 -10.81 1.74 -3.81
C PHE A 21 -9.68 2.70 -3.40
N LEU A 22 -9.84 3.38 -2.27
CA LEU A 22 -8.80 4.26 -1.74
C LEU A 22 -7.57 3.46 -1.30
N ILE A 23 -7.78 2.31 -0.65
CA ILE A 23 -6.69 1.44 -0.21
C ILE A 23 -5.90 0.93 -1.41
N SER A 24 -6.57 0.37 -2.42
CA SER A 24 -5.88 -0.16 -3.62
C SER A 24 -5.12 0.94 -4.35
N THR A 25 -5.73 2.12 -4.52
CA THR A 25 -5.10 3.26 -5.19
C THR A 25 -3.84 3.71 -4.45
N VAL A 26 -3.90 3.86 -3.13
CA VAL A 26 -2.74 4.28 -2.32
C VAL A 26 -1.62 3.24 -2.40
N ILE A 27 -1.96 1.95 -2.35
CA ILE A 27 -1.00 0.85 -2.48
C ILE A 27 -0.33 0.88 -3.87
N THR A 28 -1.12 1.02 -4.96
CA THR A 28 -0.58 1.09 -6.32
C THR A 28 0.39 2.26 -6.50
N LEU A 29 0.10 3.42 -5.91
CA LEU A 29 1.01 4.57 -5.95
C LEU A 29 2.31 4.31 -5.20
N ALA A 30 2.23 3.65 -4.04
CA ALA A 30 3.40 3.32 -3.25
C ALA A 30 4.37 2.44 -4.06
N PHE A 31 3.85 1.44 -4.78
CA PHE A 31 4.64 0.62 -5.70
C PHE A 31 5.28 1.43 -6.84
N MET A 32 4.53 2.35 -7.45
CA MET A 32 5.08 3.21 -8.52
C MET A 32 6.24 4.10 -8.05
N LEU A 33 6.29 4.49 -6.77
CA LEU A 33 7.36 5.32 -6.23
C LEU A 33 8.68 4.56 -6.04
N VAL A 34 8.66 3.24 -5.98
CA VAL A 34 9.87 2.42 -5.81
C VAL A 34 10.63 2.26 -7.14
N LEU A 35 9.96 2.40 -8.28
CA LEU A 35 10.57 2.24 -9.59
C LEU A 35 11.39 3.48 -9.99
N THR A 36 12.60 3.26 -10.50
CA THR A 36 13.48 4.34 -11.00
C THR A 36 13.53 4.39 -12.52
N ASN A 37 13.72 5.59 -13.05
CA ASN A 37 14.01 5.82 -14.47
C ASN A 37 15.46 5.47 -14.83
N MET A 38 16.36 5.53 -13.86
CA MET A 38 17.76 5.15 -14.02
C MET A 38 17.88 3.62 -13.88
N ASP A 39 18.57 3.00 -14.84
CA ASP A 39 18.83 1.56 -14.90
C ASP A 39 17.57 0.69 -14.66
N PRO A 40 16.62 0.66 -15.61
CA PRO A 40 15.32 0.01 -15.42
C PRO A 40 15.41 -1.49 -15.09
N TYR A 41 16.49 -2.17 -15.47
CA TYR A 41 16.69 -3.56 -15.12
C TYR A 41 16.84 -3.79 -13.61
N VAL A 42 17.31 -2.79 -12.85
CA VAL A 42 17.38 -2.86 -11.37
C VAL A 42 15.97 -2.90 -10.77
N ASN A 43 14.97 -2.35 -11.46
CA ASN A 43 13.58 -2.44 -11.01
C ASN A 43 13.07 -3.90 -10.98
N MET A 44 13.67 -4.83 -11.75
CA MET A 44 13.35 -6.25 -11.63
C MET A 44 13.68 -6.78 -10.23
N LEU A 45 14.84 -6.41 -9.68
CA LEU A 45 15.26 -6.81 -8.32
C LEU A 45 14.38 -6.19 -7.24
N ARG A 46 13.95 -4.94 -7.45
CA ARG A 46 13.04 -4.24 -6.54
C ARG A 46 11.69 -4.94 -6.51
N GLY A 47 11.11 -5.19 -7.69
CA GLY A 47 9.83 -5.90 -7.82
C GLY A 47 9.88 -7.32 -7.25
N THR A 48 10.99 -8.05 -7.41
CA THR A 48 11.16 -9.38 -6.78
C THR A 48 11.23 -9.28 -5.26
N SER A 49 11.94 -8.29 -4.71
CA SER A 49 12.04 -8.11 -3.25
C SER A 49 10.70 -7.70 -2.63
N GLU A 50 9.95 -6.83 -3.30
CA GLU A 50 8.60 -6.45 -2.87
C GLU A 50 7.63 -7.63 -2.89
N ALA A 51 7.63 -8.40 -3.97
CA ALA A 51 6.79 -9.59 -4.10
C ALA A 51 7.16 -10.66 -3.06
N PHE A 52 8.46 -10.84 -2.79
CA PHE A 52 8.94 -11.72 -1.74
C PHE A 52 8.48 -11.25 -0.35
N SER A 53 8.62 -9.97 -0.02
CA SER A 53 8.13 -9.41 1.25
C SER A 53 6.62 -9.57 1.41
N ALA A 54 5.84 -9.36 0.34
CA ALA A 54 4.40 -9.55 0.36
C ALA A 54 4.01 -11.02 0.57
N ALA A 55 4.75 -11.95 -0.04
CA ALA A 55 4.55 -13.39 0.14
C ALA A 55 4.87 -13.85 1.57
N VAL A 56 5.99 -13.40 2.15
CA VAL A 56 6.36 -13.72 3.54
C VAL A 56 5.37 -13.13 4.54
N ALA A 57 4.83 -11.94 4.26
CA ALA A 57 3.81 -11.30 5.10
C ALA A 57 2.41 -11.94 5.00
N GLY A 58 2.20 -12.93 4.12
CA GLY A 58 0.92 -13.62 3.95
C GLY A 58 -0.13 -12.82 3.16
N ALA A 59 0.26 -12.03 2.16
CA ALA A 59 -0.68 -11.25 1.35
C ALA A 59 -1.63 -12.15 0.51
N ASP A 60 -2.93 -11.83 0.51
CA ASP A 60 -3.96 -12.56 -0.26
C ASP A 60 -3.77 -12.48 -1.78
N SER A 61 -3.17 -11.38 -2.26
CA SER A 61 -2.89 -11.15 -3.68
C SER A 61 -1.64 -10.32 -3.85
N ILE A 62 -0.84 -10.66 -4.86
CA ILE A 62 0.43 -10.00 -5.15
C ILE A 62 0.42 -9.58 -6.62
N GLN A 63 0.71 -8.30 -6.87
CA GLN A 63 0.90 -7.76 -8.20
C GLN A 63 2.34 -7.24 -8.33
N VAL A 64 3.03 -7.67 -9.38
CA VAL A 64 4.37 -7.18 -9.72
C VAL A 64 4.25 -6.21 -10.89
N SER A 65 4.81 -5.02 -10.73
CA SER A 65 4.86 -4.02 -11.80
C SER A 65 5.92 -4.36 -12.86
N PRO A 66 5.67 -4.09 -14.16
CA PRO A 66 6.69 -4.18 -15.19
C PRO A 66 7.87 -3.25 -14.89
N PHE A 67 9.10 -3.74 -15.08
CA PHE A 67 10.33 -2.99 -14.74
C PHE A 67 10.53 -1.70 -15.54
N ASP A 68 9.86 -1.56 -16.69
CA ASP A 68 9.93 -0.43 -17.61
C ASP A 68 8.77 0.56 -17.45
N GLU A 69 7.85 0.33 -16.51
CA GLU A 69 6.67 1.16 -16.27
C GLU A 69 6.95 2.68 -16.13
N PRO A 70 8.04 3.14 -15.49
CA PRO A 70 8.26 4.57 -15.35
C PRO A 70 8.88 5.22 -16.63
N ILE A 71 9.38 4.40 -17.56
CA ILE A 71 10.05 4.85 -18.80
C ILE A 71 9.11 4.82 -20.00
N GLN A 72 8.37 3.72 -20.17
CA GLN A 72 7.57 3.46 -21.37
C GLN A 72 6.32 2.61 -21.04
N PRO A 73 5.30 2.61 -21.92
CA PRO A 73 4.22 1.64 -21.82
C PRO A 73 4.76 0.22 -21.83
N SER A 74 4.26 -0.61 -20.91
CA SER A 74 4.79 -1.97 -20.69
C SER A 74 4.77 -2.82 -21.96
N THR A 75 5.94 -3.36 -22.32
CA THR A 75 6.07 -4.28 -23.46
C THR A 75 5.61 -5.70 -23.13
N SER A 76 5.42 -6.55 -24.14
CA SER A 76 5.11 -7.97 -23.94
C SER A 76 6.19 -8.69 -23.12
N PHE A 77 7.46 -8.32 -23.31
CA PHE A 77 8.59 -8.83 -22.55
C PHE A 77 8.49 -8.41 -21.07
N SER A 78 8.30 -7.13 -20.79
CA SER A 78 8.23 -6.61 -19.42
C SER A 78 7.07 -7.20 -18.62
N ARG A 79 5.90 -7.38 -19.25
CA ARG A 79 4.76 -8.07 -18.64
C ARG A 79 5.03 -9.56 -18.41
N ARG A 80 5.77 -10.22 -19.30
CA ARG A 80 6.16 -11.62 -19.13
C ARG A 80 7.10 -11.79 -17.94
N ILE A 81 8.10 -10.91 -17.82
CA ILE A 81 9.00 -10.91 -16.66
C ILE A 81 8.20 -10.72 -15.36
N ALA A 82 7.36 -9.70 -15.28
CA ALA A 82 6.55 -9.43 -14.09
C ALA A 82 5.64 -10.60 -13.68
N ARG A 83 4.97 -11.25 -14.64
CA ARG A 83 4.15 -12.46 -14.37
C ARG A 83 4.98 -13.68 -13.97
N ASN A 84 6.15 -13.86 -14.59
CA ASN A 84 7.02 -14.98 -14.27
C ASN A 84 7.65 -14.83 -12.89
N THR A 85 7.93 -13.60 -12.42
CA THR A 85 8.44 -13.35 -11.07
C THR A 85 7.51 -13.93 -10.01
N SER A 86 6.20 -13.71 -10.10
CA SER A 86 5.26 -14.28 -9.12
C SER A 86 5.14 -15.79 -9.23
N LEU A 87 5.20 -16.36 -10.45
CA LEU A 87 5.20 -17.81 -10.65
C LEU A 87 6.45 -18.48 -10.07
N ILE A 88 7.64 -17.93 -10.32
CA ILE A 88 8.91 -18.45 -9.77
C ILE A 88 8.88 -18.41 -8.24
N LEU A 89 8.40 -17.31 -7.64
CA LEU A 89 8.23 -17.23 -6.18
C LEU A 89 7.25 -18.31 -5.68
N MET A 90 6.15 -18.56 -6.37
CA MET A 90 5.19 -19.58 -5.93
C MET A 90 5.72 -21.02 -6.09
N GLU A 91 6.36 -21.32 -7.22
CA GLU A 91 6.68 -22.69 -7.63
C GLU A 91 8.10 -23.15 -7.24
N GLU A 92 9.07 -22.24 -7.20
CA GLU A 92 10.48 -22.59 -6.99
C GLU A 92 11.00 -22.20 -5.60
N SER A 93 10.44 -21.16 -4.98
CA SER A 93 10.97 -20.66 -3.70
C SER A 93 10.42 -21.37 -2.46
N HIS A 94 9.47 -22.30 -2.65
CA HIS A 94 8.78 -23.03 -1.56
C HIS A 94 8.17 -22.14 -0.47
N LEU A 95 7.91 -20.85 -0.74
CA LEU A 95 7.27 -19.94 0.21
C LEU A 95 5.89 -20.41 0.64
N ALA A 96 5.19 -21.16 -0.22
CA ALA A 96 3.89 -21.75 0.11
C ALA A 96 3.97 -22.97 1.06
N ALA A 97 5.17 -23.45 1.41
CA ALA A 97 5.33 -24.61 2.29
C ALA A 97 5.06 -24.29 3.77
N THR A 98 5.16 -23.02 4.17
CA THR A 98 4.95 -22.56 5.55
C THR A 98 3.95 -21.40 5.54
N GLN A 99 2.90 -21.47 6.38
CA GLN A 99 1.88 -20.41 6.43
C GLN A 99 2.43 -19.09 6.98
N ASP A 100 3.35 -19.16 7.95
CA ASP A 100 4.02 -17.99 8.54
C ASP A 100 5.53 -18.25 8.57
N ALA A 101 6.20 -17.90 7.47
CA ALA A 101 7.65 -18.05 7.35
C ALA A 101 8.43 -17.08 8.26
N SER A 102 7.78 -16.00 8.69
CA SER A 102 8.36 -14.97 9.58
C SER A 102 8.20 -15.29 11.07
N GLY A 103 7.22 -16.11 11.43
CA GLY A 103 6.90 -16.42 12.82
C GLY A 103 8.09 -16.97 13.59
N GLY A 104 8.35 -16.42 14.77
CA GLY A 104 9.45 -16.82 15.65
C GLY A 104 10.81 -16.18 15.33
N ALA A 105 10.94 -15.41 14.25
CA ALA A 105 12.13 -14.59 14.04
C ALA A 105 12.14 -13.42 15.04
N TRP A 106 13.03 -13.44 16.02
CA TRP A 106 13.13 -12.41 17.08
C TRP A 106 13.07 -10.98 16.52
N TYR A 107 13.73 -10.73 15.38
CA TYR A 107 13.74 -9.43 14.73
C TYR A 107 12.37 -9.05 14.14
N VAL A 108 11.68 -9.98 13.47
CA VAL A 108 10.36 -9.70 12.87
C VAL A 108 9.30 -9.52 13.93
N GLU A 109 9.33 -10.33 14.99
CA GLU A 109 8.45 -10.19 16.15
C GLU A 109 8.64 -8.83 16.82
N HIS A 110 9.89 -8.43 17.07
CA HIS A 110 10.21 -7.13 17.68
C HIS A 110 9.73 -5.95 16.83
N LEU A 111 9.95 -5.99 15.51
CA LEU A 111 9.44 -4.98 14.59
C LEU A 111 7.90 -4.94 14.56
N THR A 112 7.25 -6.09 14.62
CA THR A 112 5.79 -6.21 14.64
C THR A 112 5.22 -5.51 15.88
N ASP A 113 5.83 -5.75 17.06
CA ASP A 113 5.46 -5.07 18.30
C ASP A 113 5.65 -3.55 18.21
N GLU A 114 6.78 -3.07 17.67
CA GLU A 114 7.03 -1.64 17.48
C GLU A 114 5.99 -0.97 16.56
N ILE A 115 5.62 -1.63 15.46
CA ILE A 115 4.60 -1.16 14.53
C ILE A 115 3.22 -1.11 15.21
N ILE A 116 2.88 -2.12 16.02
CA ILE A 116 1.61 -2.15 16.77
C ILE A 116 1.54 -0.99 17.77
N VAL A 117 2.60 -0.75 18.56
CA VAL A 117 2.66 0.38 19.50
C VAL A 117 2.56 1.71 18.77
N CYS A 118 3.26 1.88 17.65
CA CYS A 118 3.17 3.09 16.82
C CYS A 118 1.76 3.30 16.27
N LYS A 119 1.11 2.25 15.78
CA LYS A 119 -0.27 2.28 15.29
C LYS A 119 -1.24 2.74 16.37
N PHE A 120 -1.12 2.22 17.61
CA PHE A 120 -1.97 2.64 18.72
C PHE A 120 -1.80 4.12 19.06
N LYS A 121 -0.57 4.66 19.05
CA LYS A 121 -0.32 6.10 19.25
C LYS A 121 -1.01 6.95 18.18
N VAL A 122 -0.93 6.56 16.92
CA VAL A 122 -1.60 7.26 15.81
C VAL A 122 -3.12 7.21 15.98
N ILE A 123 -3.69 6.07 16.35
CA ILE A 123 -5.14 5.93 16.59
C ILE A 123 -5.60 6.85 17.73
N LEU A 124 -4.84 6.96 18.83
CA LEU A 124 -5.17 7.87 19.93
C LEU A 124 -5.18 9.34 19.49
N ILE A 125 -4.21 9.76 18.67
CA ILE A 125 -4.16 11.11 18.11
C ILE A 125 -5.35 11.34 17.15
N LEU A 126 -5.67 10.37 16.29
CA LEU A 126 -6.82 10.48 15.39
C LEU A 126 -8.14 10.55 16.15
N ASN A 127 -8.30 9.80 17.23
CA ASN A 127 -9.50 9.83 18.06
C ASN A 127 -9.65 11.17 18.78
N SER A 128 -8.58 11.73 19.34
CA SER A 128 -8.66 13.05 19.99
C SER A 128 -9.02 14.15 18.99
N VAL A 129 -8.39 14.16 17.80
CA VAL A 129 -8.75 15.11 16.72
C VAL A 129 -10.21 14.92 16.29
N ARG A 130 -10.68 13.68 16.16
CA ARG A 130 -12.07 13.37 15.80
C ARG A 130 -13.05 13.93 16.83
N GLU A 131 -12.77 13.79 18.12
CA GLU A 131 -13.57 14.36 19.21
C GLU A 131 -13.63 15.90 19.11
N TYR A 132 -12.50 16.58 18.84
CA TYR A 132 -12.50 18.02 18.61
C TYR A 132 -13.34 18.41 17.38
N THR A 133 -13.24 17.68 16.27
CA THR A 133 -14.03 17.98 15.06
C THR A 133 -15.53 17.73 15.26
N ASP A 134 -15.90 16.69 16.02
CA ASP A 134 -17.30 16.37 16.32
C ASP A 134 -17.92 17.45 17.24
N VAL A 135 -17.17 17.97 18.22
CA VAL A 135 -17.58 19.09 19.09
C VAL A 135 -17.76 20.39 18.29
N ILE A 136 -16.83 20.69 17.37
CA ILE A 136 -16.96 21.86 16.49
C ILE A 136 -18.18 21.70 15.57
N ALA A 137 -18.41 20.52 14.99
CA ALA A 137 -19.57 20.27 14.15
C ALA A 137 -20.90 20.43 14.91
N ASP A 138 -20.98 19.93 16.15
CA ASP A 138 -22.18 20.06 16.99
C ASP A 138 -22.43 21.52 17.41
N SER A 139 -21.37 22.28 17.74
CA SER A 139 -21.51 23.71 18.06
C SER A 139 -21.96 24.56 16.85
N ILE A 140 -21.45 24.29 15.65
CA ILE A 140 -21.89 24.94 14.40
C ILE A 140 -23.35 24.58 14.09
N PHE A 141 -23.74 23.31 14.28
CA PHE A 141 -25.11 22.85 14.06
C PHE A 141 -26.10 23.52 15.02
N LYS A 142 -25.73 23.69 16.30
CA LYS A 142 -26.51 24.43 17.30
C LYS A 142 -26.67 25.91 16.92
N LEU A 143 -25.59 26.57 16.49
CA LEU A 143 -25.63 27.96 16.00
C LEU A 143 -26.52 28.13 14.76
N SER A 144 -26.60 27.12 13.89
CA SER A 144 -27.46 27.16 12.71
C SER A 144 -28.95 26.94 13.01
N ARG A 145 -29.31 26.41 14.18
CA ARG A 145 -30.70 26.06 14.54
C ARG A 145 -31.36 27.01 15.54
N GLY A 146 -30.62 27.90 16.19
CA GLY A 146 -31.22 28.91 17.06
C GLY A 146 -31.32 30.27 16.37
N HIS A 147 -32.45 30.97 16.28
CA HIS A 147 -33.73 30.87 16.99
C HIS A 147 -33.65 30.64 18.51
#